data_AF-A0A0D0AKK0-F1
#
_entry.id   AF-A0A0D0AKK0-F1
#
_cell.length_a   1.000
_cell.length_b   1.000
_cell.length_c   1.000
_cell.angle_alpha   90.00
_cell.angle_beta   90.00
_cell.angle_gamma   90.00
#
_symmetry.space_group_name_H-M   'P 1'
#
loop_
_entity.id
_entity.type
_entity.pdbx_description
1 polymer ?
#
loop_
_entity_poly.entity_id
_entity_poly.type
_entity_poly.pdbx_seq_one_letter_code
_entity_poly.pdbx_strand_id
1 'polypeptide(L)'
;MDCNPLLDEDEFGYDIATFLACTQHIQYIKTGGLAFISDYQGDAEILTDPQVLTHPSVNQGKDTFGDGNIENEVSMFEKKHVCNDYCTWSGFGLARLPAVLEEPEASQ
;
A
#
# COMPACT_ATOMS: atom_id res chain seq x y z
N MET A 1 -2.67 6.71 -5.87
CA MET A 1 -1.76 6.75 -4.72
C MET A 1 -0.57 5.86 -5.00
N ASP A 2 0.61 6.20 -4.47
CA ASP A 2 1.76 5.31 -4.53
C ASP A 2 1.72 4.33 -3.36
N CYS A 3 1.86 3.04 -3.64
CA CYS A 3 1.87 1.95 -2.65
C CYS A 3 3.30 1.50 -2.32
N ASN A 4 4.28 2.32 -2.71
CA ASN A 4 5.71 2.13 -2.55
C ASN A 4 6.31 3.26 -1.70
N PRO A 5 7.55 3.11 -1.22
CA PRO A 5 8.26 4.18 -0.51
C PRO A 5 8.35 5.43 -1.39
N LEU A 6 8.01 6.59 -0.81
CA LEU A 6 8.14 7.89 -1.48
C LEU A 6 9.54 8.50 -1.33
N LEU A 7 10.35 7.95 -0.44
CA LEU A 7 11.72 8.40 -0.19
C LEU A 7 12.69 7.66 -1.11
N ASP A 8 13.77 8.32 -1.48
CA ASP A 8 14.91 7.69 -2.17
C ASP A 8 15.76 6.86 -1.18
N GLU A 9 16.51 5.88 -1.68
CA GLU A 9 17.28 4.93 -0.87
C GLU A 9 18.29 5.58 0.10
N ASP A 10 18.82 6.76 -0.26
CA ASP A 10 19.79 7.50 0.54
C ASP A 10 19.16 8.48 1.54
N GLU A 11 17.83 8.63 1.53
CA GLU A 11 17.12 9.52 2.45
C GLU A 11 16.90 8.90 3.83
N PHE A 12 16.97 9.75 4.86
CA PHE A 12 16.66 9.34 6.22
C PHE A 12 15.20 8.88 6.32
N GLY A 13 15.00 7.65 6.81
CA GLY A 13 13.68 7.06 6.97
C GLY A 13 13.24 6.17 5.80
N TYR A 14 14.07 5.99 4.77
CA TYR A 14 13.76 5.07 3.67
C TYR A 14 13.41 3.66 4.14
N ASP A 15 14.17 3.11 5.10
CA ASP A 15 13.89 1.78 5.67
C ASP A 15 12.52 1.73 6.35
N ILE A 16 12.13 2.80 7.03
CA ILE A 16 10.80 2.92 7.66
C ILE A 16 9.74 2.99 6.58
N ALA A 17 9.91 3.82 5.54
CA ALA A 17 8.96 3.90 4.42
C ALA A 17 8.80 2.56 3.69
N THR A 18 9.89 1.83 3.51
CA THR A 18 9.93 0.48 2.93
C THR A 18 9.20 -0.54 3.79
N PHE A 19 9.42 -0.51 5.11
CA PHE A 19 8.67 -1.33 6.04
C PHE A 19 7.18 -0.98 6.01
N LEU A 20 6.82 0.31 6.02
CA LEU A 20 5.44 0.77 5.97
C LEU A 20 4.73 0.35 4.69
N ALA A 21 5.37 0.42 3.53
CA ALA A 21 4.87 -0.13 2.27
C ALA A 21 4.57 -1.64 2.37
N CYS A 22 5.44 -2.41 3.04
CA CYS A 22 5.18 -3.83 3.32
C CYS A 22 3.97 -4.02 4.25
N THR A 23 3.77 -3.15 5.25
CA THR A 23 2.58 -3.27 6.13
C THR A 23 1.26 -3.10 5.38
N GLN A 24 1.22 -2.27 4.32
CA GLN A 24 0.05 -2.15 3.44
C GLN A 24 -0.26 -3.50 2.78
N HIS A 25 0.76 -4.19 2.28
CA HIS A 25 0.62 -5.52 1.67
C HIS A 25 0.13 -6.57 2.69
N ILE A 26 0.70 -6.56 3.90
CA ILE A 26 0.22 -7.44 4.99
C ILE A 26 -1.27 -7.19 5.27
N GLN A 27 -1.67 -5.94 5.43
CA GLN A 27 -3.05 -5.58 5.73
C GLN A 27 -4.00 -5.97 4.59
N TYR A 28 -3.62 -5.72 3.35
CA TYR A 28 -4.37 -6.12 2.16
C TYR A 28 -4.65 -7.63 2.15
N ILE A 29 -3.61 -8.46 2.34
CA ILE A 29 -3.76 -9.92 2.37
C ILE A 29 -4.59 -10.37 3.58
N LYS A 30 -4.35 -9.80 4.77
CA LYS A 30 -5.05 -10.18 6.00
C LYS A 30 -6.54 -9.83 5.95
N THR A 31 -6.92 -8.80 5.20
CA THR A 31 -8.32 -8.41 4.99
C THR A 31 -8.96 -9.08 3.77
N GLY A 32 -8.21 -9.91 3.03
CA GLY A 32 -8.71 -10.55 1.80
C GLY A 32 -8.94 -9.56 0.66
N GLY A 33 -8.12 -8.50 0.59
CA GLY A 33 -8.19 -7.46 -0.42
C GLY A 33 -9.25 -6.38 -0.15
N LEU A 34 -9.77 -6.31 1.08
CA LEU A 34 -10.86 -5.40 1.42
C LEU A 34 -10.38 -4.05 1.96
N ALA A 35 -9.23 -4.00 2.62
CA ALA A 35 -8.73 -2.77 3.20
C ALA A 35 -7.22 -2.77 3.45
N PHE A 36 -6.63 -1.58 3.43
CA PHE A 36 -5.30 -1.32 3.94
C PHE A 36 -5.19 0.16 4.37
N ILE A 37 -4.16 0.46 5.16
CA ILE A 37 -3.85 1.82 5.60
C ILE A 37 -2.85 2.43 4.63
N SER A 38 -3.05 3.71 4.35
CA SER A 38 -2.21 4.52 3.48
C SER A 38 -2.00 5.89 4.11
N ASP A 39 -1.26 6.76 3.42
CA ASP A 39 -0.94 8.12 3.87
C ASP A 39 -0.33 8.13 5.29
N TYR A 40 0.73 7.32 5.45
CA TYR A 40 1.46 7.29 6.71
C TYR A 40 2.17 8.64 6.91
N GLN A 41 1.73 9.38 7.93
CA GLN A 41 2.33 10.65 8.34
C GLN A 41 2.58 10.67 9.84
N GLY A 42 3.49 11.52 10.28
CA GLY A 42 3.89 11.64 11.67
C GLY A 42 5.40 11.69 11.85
N ASP A 43 5.88 11.07 12.92
CA ASP A 43 7.28 11.00 13.30
C ASP A 43 7.79 9.54 13.30
N ALA A 44 9.09 9.33 13.48
CA ALA A 44 9.73 8.02 13.45
C ALA A 44 9.13 7.00 14.44
N GLU A 45 8.56 7.48 15.55
CA GLU A 45 7.97 6.63 16.60
C GLU A 45 6.44 6.59 16.59
N ILE A 46 5.78 7.63 16.04
CA ILE A 46 4.33 7.81 16.13
C ILE A 46 3.78 8.23 14.77
N LEU A 47 2.88 7.40 14.23
CA LEU A 47 2.07 7.74 13.06
C LEU A 47 0.72 8.31 13.50
N THR A 48 0.24 9.30 12.77
CA THR A 48 -1.04 9.97 13.00
C THR A 48 -1.79 10.17 11.68
N ASP A 49 -3.08 10.49 11.79
CA ASP A 49 -3.96 10.84 10.67
C ASP A 49 -3.84 9.91 9.44
N PRO A 50 -3.91 8.58 9.62
CA PRO A 50 -3.79 7.64 8.52
C PRO A 50 -5.02 7.71 7.60
N GLN A 51 -4.83 7.38 6.34
CA GLN A 51 -5.93 7.18 5.41
C GLN A 51 -6.26 5.68 5.27
N VAL A 52 -7.41 5.27 5.81
CA VAL A 52 -7.90 3.89 5.65
C VAL A 52 -8.64 3.78 4.33
N LEU A 53 -8.17 2.91 3.44
CA LEU A 53 -8.78 2.63 2.16
C LEU A 53 -9.57 1.32 2.23
N THR A 54 -10.76 1.32 1.67
CA THR A 54 -11.67 0.17 1.65
C THR A 54 -12.22 -0.09 0.25
N HIS A 55 -12.30 -1.37 -0.12
CA HIS A 55 -12.90 -1.79 -1.39
C HIS A 55 -14.39 -1.39 -1.45
N PRO A 56 -14.95 -1.02 -2.62
CA PRO A 56 -16.37 -0.60 -2.75
C PRO A 56 -17.42 -1.60 -2.23
N SER A 57 -17.06 -2.88 -2.12
CA SER A 57 -17.95 -3.89 -1.52
C SER A 57 -18.12 -3.71 -0.02
N VAL A 58 -17.19 -3.04 0.66
CA VAL A 58 -17.28 -2.70 2.08
C VAL A 58 -18.31 -1.58 2.23
N ASN A 59 -19.30 -1.78 3.11
CA ASN A 59 -20.36 -0.82 3.41
C ASN A 59 -21.05 -0.21 2.17
N GLN A 60 -21.10 -0.95 1.05
CA GLN A 60 -21.70 -0.51 -0.21
C GLN A 60 -21.07 0.80 -0.76
N GLY A 61 -19.76 0.98 -0.59
CA GLY A 61 -19.00 2.15 -1.05
C GLY A 61 -19.21 3.39 -0.19
N LYS A 62 -19.95 3.29 0.92
CA LYS A 62 -20.08 4.40 1.86
C LYS A 62 -18.83 4.49 2.71
N ASP A 63 -18.37 5.72 2.90
CA ASP A 63 -17.24 6.02 3.76
C ASP A 63 -17.42 5.40 5.15
N THR A 64 -16.55 4.44 5.45
CA THR A 64 -16.57 3.69 6.71
C THR A 64 -15.62 4.32 7.73
N PHE A 65 -14.58 5.01 7.25
CA PHE A 65 -13.48 5.55 8.06
C PHE A 65 -13.16 7.02 7.72
N GLY A 66 -14.19 7.80 7.38
CA GLY A 66 -14.08 9.21 6.98
C GLY A 66 -13.93 9.42 5.47
N ASP A 67 -13.93 10.69 5.06
CA ASP A 67 -14.10 11.15 3.66
C ASP A 67 -12.88 10.93 2.73
N GLY A 68 -11.89 10.13 3.14
CA GLY A 68 -10.67 9.94 2.37
C GLY A 68 -10.57 8.59 1.64
N ASN A 69 -11.65 7.82 1.60
CA ASN A 69 -11.64 6.53 0.89
C ASN A 69 -11.53 6.75 -0.62
N ILE A 70 -10.40 6.38 -1.21
CA ILE A 70 -10.21 6.36 -2.66
C ILE A 70 -10.49 4.93 -3.17
N GLU A 71 -11.77 4.64 -3.38
CA GLU A 71 -12.32 3.32 -3.73
C GLU A 71 -11.52 2.49 -4.75
N ASN A 72 -11.07 3.13 -5.83
CA ASN A 72 -10.35 2.45 -6.92
C ASN A 72 -8.89 2.12 -6.58
N GLU A 73 -8.33 2.65 -5.49
CA GLU A 73 -6.96 2.35 -5.10
C GLU A 73 -6.83 0.94 -4.51
N VAL A 74 -7.86 0.45 -3.80
CA VAL A 74 -7.85 -0.91 -3.24
C VAL A 74 -7.90 -1.99 -4.30
N SER A 75 -8.70 -1.80 -5.36
CA SER A 75 -8.75 -2.74 -6.48
C SER A 75 -7.47 -2.72 -7.34
N MET A 76 -6.68 -1.66 -7.26
CA MET A 76 -5.43 -1.50 -8.00
C MET A 76 -4.19 -1.83 -7.17
N PHE A 77 -4.33 -2.16 -5.89
CA PHE A 77 -3.21 -2.42 -4.99
C PHE A 77 -2.24 -3.47 -5.55
N GLU A 78 -2.75 -4.62 -5.97
CA GLU A 78 -1.93 -5.70 -6.54
C GLU A 78 -1.16 -5.31 -7.81
N LYS A 79 -1.63 -4.29 -8.52
CA LYS A 79 -0.98 -3.76 -9.71
C LYS A 79 -0.01 -2.63 -9.40
N LYS A 80 -0.14 -1.93 -8.28
CA LYS A 80 0.69 -0.76 -7.96
C LYS A 80 1.79 -1.04 -6.95
N HIS A 81 1.56 -1.99 -6.05
CA HIS A 81 2.52 -2.35 -5.02
C HIS A 81 3.66 -3.20 -5.60
N VAL A 82 4.89 -2.73 -5.43
CA VAL A 82 6.11 -3.48 -5.73
C VAL A 82 6.61 -4.12 -4.44
N CYS A 83 6.63 -5.45 -4.39
CA CYS A 83 7.15 -6.17 -3.24
C CYS A 83 8.63 -5.84 -3.00
N ASN A 84 8.95 -5.38 -1.79
CA ASN A 84 10.31 -5.10 -1.33
C ASN A 84 10.85 -6.24 -0.43
N ASP A 85 12.05 -6.05 0.12
CA ASP A 85 12.75 -7.06 0.93
C ASP A 85 11.92 -7.54 2.13
N TYR A 86 11.19 -6.64 2.82
CA TYR A 86 10.30 -7.04 3.90
C TYR A 86 9.14 -7.91 3.42
N CYS A 87 8.59 -7.64 2.22
CA CYS A 87 7.52 -8.46 1.63
C CYS A 87 7.99 -9.89 1.34
N THR A 88 9.29 -10.08 1.06
CA THR A 88 9.87 -11.40 0.76
C THR A 88 10.24 -12.21 2.02
N TRP A 89 10.17 -11.60 3.20
CA TRP A 89 10.51 -12.28 4.43
C TRP A 89 9.49 -13.40 4.73
N SER A 90 9.98 -14.64 4.78
CA SER A 90 9.15 -15.83 4.95
C SER A 90 8.34 -15.84 6.25
N GLY A 91 8.75 -15.07 7.26
CA GLY A 91 8.03 -14.93 8.53
C GLY A 91 6.63 -14.34 8.38
N PHE A 92 6.40 -13.50 7.36
CA PHE A 92 5.07 -12.94 7.09
C PHE A 92 4.20 -13.87 6.24
N GLY A 93 4.79 -14.84 5.53
CA GLY A 93 4.06 -15.79 4.69
C GLY A 93 3.29 -15.12 3.54
N LEU A 94 3.80 -14.00 3.01
CA LEU A 94 3.17 -13.27 1.92
C LEU A 94 3.45 -13.94 0.57
N ALA A 95 2.44 -13.99 -0.29
CA ALA A 95 2.66 -14.27 -1.70
C ALA A 95 3.25 -13.03 -2.38
N ARG A 96 4.20 -13.21 -3.29
CA ARG A 96 4.73 -12.09 -4.08
C ARG A 96 3.66 -11.65 -5.08
N LEU A 97 3.31 -10.37 -5.04
CA LEU A 97 2.40 -9.78 -6.03
C LEU A 97 3.13 -9.60 -7.37
N PRO A 98 2.44 -9.75 -8.51
CA PRO A 98 3.04 -9.59 -9.81
C PRO A 98 3.51 -8.14 -9.99
N ALA A 99 4.82 -7.95 -10.21
CA ALA A 99 5.34 -6.64 -10.60
C ALA A 99 4.73 -6.24 -11.96
N VAL A 100 4.41 -4.96 -12.13
CA VAL A 100 3.93 -4.43 -13.41
C VAL A 100 4.95 -4.80 -14.49
N LEU A 101 4.52 -5.56 -15.50
CA LEU A 101 5.18 -5.52 -16.79
C LEU A 101 4.83 -4.15 -17.37
N GLU A 102 5.78 -3.23 -17.41
CA GLU A 102 5.59 -1.97 -18.12
C GLU A 102 5.13 -2.29 -19.55
N GLU A 103 3.91 -1.88 -19.92
CA GLU A 103 3.55 -1.86 -21.32
C GLU A 103 4.43 -0.78 -21.99
N PRO A 104 5.10 -1.09 -23.11
CA PRO A 104 6.03 -0.15 -23.72
C PRO A 104 5.28 1.13 -24.07
N GLU A 105 5.85 2.28 -23.68
CA GLU A 105 5.33 3.60 -24.03
C GLU A 105 5.02 3.64 -25.52
N ALA A 106 3.75 3.88 -25.87
CA ALA A 106 3.37 4.12 -27.24
C ALA A 106 4.14 5.37 -27.72
N SER A 107 5.14 5.16 -28.59
CA SER A 107 5.89 6.24 -29.23
C SER A 107 4.91 7.22 -29.87
N GLN A 108 4.97 8.49 -29.43
CA GLN A 108 4.39 9.63 -30.14
C GLN A 108 5.23 9.98 -31.35
#